data_AF-A0A1M5NHA7-F1
#
_entry.id   AF-A0A1M5NHA7-F1
#
_cell.length_a   1.000
_cell.length_b   1.000
_cell.length_c   1.000
_cell.angle_alpha   90.00
_cell.angle_beta   90.00
_cell.angle_gamma   90.00
#
_symmetry.space_group_name_H-M   'P 1'
#
loop_
_entity.id
_entity.type
_entity.pdbx_description
1 polymer ?
#
loop_
_entity_poly.entity_id
_entity_poly.type
_entity_poly.pdbx_seq_one_letter_code
_entity_poly.pdbx_strand_id
1 'polypeptide(L)'
;MSVDLSKYEIVGYIDENIAKLAGIKYIGNVYAAPGVIKHIKKRHKNELTKNILDNLLDTIKDIVKNPEYVGRGNKKVGTSIEFIKKVDKNILVAADLDIKEGYLYIASLYPIKRAKIENRLNSGRIKQYKKK
;
A
#
# COMPACT_ATOMS: atom_id res chain seq x y z
N MET A 1 5.49 -8.24 23.80
CA MET A 1 6.32 -8.97 22.83
C MET A 1 6.53 -8.06 21.65
N SER A 2 7.78 -7.78 21.33
CA SER A 2 8.17 -7.01 20.14
C SER A 2 7.88 -7.82 18.87
N VAL A 3 7.61 -7.13 17.76
CA VAL A 3 7.39 -7.81 16.47
C VAL A 3 8.71 -8.32 15.90
N ASP A 4 8.76 -9.62 15.58
CA ASP A 4 9.89 -10.24 14.89
C ASP A 4 9.80 -10.00 13.38
N LEU A 5 10.40 -8.90 12.94
CA LEU A 5 10.41 -8.49 11.53
C LEU A 5 11.23 -9.41 10.61
N SER A 6 12.04 -10.34 11.15
CA SER A 6 12.77 -11.32 10.33
C SER A 6 11.85 -12.26 9.55
N LYS A 7 10.59 -12.39 10.00
CA LYS A 7 9.54 -13.19 9.36
C LYS A 7 8.73 -12.43 8.31
N TYR A 8 9.05 -11.16 8.09
CA TYR A 8 8.30 -10.26 7.22
C TYR A 8 9.10 -10.01 5.95
N GLU A 9 8.40 -9.92 4.83
CA GLU A 9 9.01 -9.58 3.55
C GLU A 9 9.14 -8.06 3.42
N ILE A 10 10.32 -7.57 3.01
CA ILE A 10 10.46 -6.17 2.59
C ILE A 10 9.88 -6.03 1.18
N VAL A 11 8.83 -5.22 1.06
CA VAL A 11 8.11 -5.05 -0.21
C VAL A 11 8.37 -3.70 -0.89
N GLY A 12 8.95 -2.75 -0.17
CA GLY A 12 9.34 -1.45 -0.73
C GLY A 12 10.00 -0.55 0.30
N TYR A 13 10.25 0.69 -0.10
CA TYR A 13 10.87 1.72 0.73
C TYR A 13 10.14 3.04 0.54
N ILE A 14 9.85 3.73 1.65
CA ILE A 14 9.29 5.07 1.66
C ILE A 14 10.44 6.07 1.70
N ASP A 15 10.63 6.80 0.60
CA ASP A 15 11.53 7.94 0.56
C ASP A 15 10.83 9.23 1.00
N GLU A 16 11.59 10.33 1.05
CA GLU A 16 11.06 11.66 1.42
C GLU A 16 9.94 12.14 0.49
N ASN A 17 9.99 11.79 -0.80
CA ASN A 17 8.99 12.21 -1.77
C ASN A 17 7.65 11.50 -1.50
N ILE A 18 7.67 10.17 -1.35
CA ILE A 18 6.49 9.37 -0.99
C ILE A 18 5.96 9.80 0.38
N ALA A 19 6.83 9.99 1.38
CA ALA A 19 6.43 10.45 2.71
C ALA A 19 5.70 11.80 2.66
N LYS A 20 6.24 12.76 1.90
CA LYS A 20 5.64 14.08 1.69
C LYS A 20 4.30 14.01 0.96
N LEU A 21 4.19 13.18 -0.07
CA LEU A 21 2.93 13.01 -0.82
C LEU A 21 1.84 12.36 0.05
N ALA A 22 2.21 11.37 0.87
CA ALA A 22 1.31 10.69 1.79
C ALA A 22 1.01 11.51 3.07
N GLY A 23 1.78 12.56 3.35
CA GLY A 23 1.62 13.37 4.57
C GLY A 23 1.98 12.59 5.83
N ILE A 24 3.03 11.77 5.76
CA ILE A 24 3.54 11.00 6.90
C ILE A 24 5.00 11.37 7.19
N LYS A 25 5.48 11.07 8.40
CA LYS A 25 6.88 11.31 8.80
C LYS A 25 7.78 10.08 8.64
N TYR A 26 7.21 8.89 8.46
CA TYR A 26 7.97 7.66 8.36
C TYR A 26 8.72 7.60 7.03
N ILE A 27 10.01 7.28 7.11
CA ILE A 27 10.93 6.98 6.01
C ILE A 27 11.57 5.65 6.36
N GLY A 28 11.55 4.68 5.44
CA GLY A 28 12.02 3.34 5.74
C GLY A 28 11.33 2.23 4.96
N ASN A 29 11.64 1.00 5.35
CA ASN A 29 11.12 -0.20 4.70
C ASN A 29 9.62 -0.38 4.93
N VAL A 30 8.94 -0.94 3.94
CA VAL A 30 7.56 -1.39 4.03
C VAL A 30 7.55 -2.90 4.13
N TYR A 31 6.87 -3.44 5.13
CA TYR A 31 6.88 -4.85 5.46
C TYR A 31 5.56 -5.54 5.12
N ALA A 32 5.60 -6.75 4.57
CA ALA A 32 4.43 -7.60 4.40
C ALA A 32 4.51 -8.80 5.36
N ALA A 33 3.58 -8.87 6.30
CA ALA A 33 3.45 -10.01 7.19
C ALA A 33 2.93 -11.23 6.43
N PRO A 34 3.34 -12.48 6.75
CA PRO A 34 2.78 -13.69 6.14
C PRO A 34 1.24 -13.78 6.25
N GLY A 35 0.69 -13.22 7.33
CA GLY A 35 -0.75 -13.15 7.56
C GLY A 35 -1.51 -12.28 6.56
N VAL A 36 -0.89 -11.24 5.98
CA VAL A 36 -1.59 -10.33 5.07
C VAL A 36 -1.91 -11.01 3.73
N ILE A 37 -1.02 -11.88 3.26
CA ILE A 37 -1.23 -12.68 2.04
C ILE A 37 -2.46 -13.58 2.21
N LYS A 38 -2.58 -14.24 3.37
CA LYS A 38 -3.75 -15.05 3.73
C LYS A 38 -5.01 -14.19 3.84
N HIS A 39 -4.91 -13.01 4.46
CA HIS A 39 -6.02 -12.07 4.61
C HIS A 39 -6.58 -11.65 3.25
N ILE A 40 -5.74 -11.20 2.33
CA ILE A 40 -6.14 -10.74 1.00
C ILE A 40 -6.81 -11.87 0.21
N LYS A 41 -6.20 -13.06 0.18
CA LYS A 41 -6.80 -14.23 -0.50
C LYS A 41 -8.15 -14.62 0.11
N LYS A 42 -8.33 -14.48 1.43
CA LYS A 42 -9.62 -14.79 2.08
C LYS A 42 -10.68 -13.73 1.80
N ARG A 43 -10.34 -12.44 1.85
CA ARG A 43 -11.29 -11.32 1.82
C ARG A 43 -11.59 -10.81 0.41
N HIS A 44 -10.62 -10.86 -0.50
CA HIS A 44 -10.69 -10.18 -1.80
C HIS A 44 -10.51 -11.10 -3.01
N LYS A 45 -10.44 -12.43 -2.82
CA LYS A 45 -10.26 -13.37 -3.95
C LYS A 45 -11.26 -13.20 -5.10
N ASN A 46 -12.51 -12.88 -4.80
CA ASN A 46 -13.56 -12.77 -5.82
C ASN A 46 -13.50 -11.43 -6.57
N GLU A 47 -12.70 -10.48 -6.09
CA GLU A 47 -12.57 -9.15 -6.69
C GLU A 47 -11.31 -9.04 -7.57
N LEU A 48 -10.31 -9.86 -7.26
CA LEU A 48 -9.00 -9.91 -7.91
C LEU A 48 -8.99 -10.86 -9.12
N THR A 49 -8.12 -10.57 -10.09
CA THR A 49 -7.87 -11.47 -11.21
C THR A 49 -7.00 -12.64 -10.76
N LYS A 50 -7.06 -13.76 -11.50
CA LYS A 50 -6.19 -14.92 -11.24
C LYS A 50 -4.71 -14.53 -11.30
N ASN A 51 -4.32 -13.70 -12.28
CA ASN A 51 -2.96 -13.17 -12.42
C ASN A 51 -2.46 -12.46 -11.14
N ILE A 52 -3.28 -11.61 -10.53
CA ILE A 52 -2.92 -10.95 -9.27
C ILE A 52 -2.86 -11.93 -8.09
N LEU A 53 -3.77 -12.91 -8.03
CA LEU A 53 -3.81 -13.88 -6.93
C LEU A 53 -2.60 -14.81 -6.92
N ASP A 54 -2.15 -15.23 -8.10
CA ASP A 54 -1.01 -16.11 -8.29
C ASP A 54 0.32 -15.34 -8.03
N ASN A 55 0.36 -14.04 -8.35
CA ASN A 55 1.54 -13.17 -8.20
C ASN A 55 1.38 -12.11 -7.10
N LEU A 56 0.70 -12.43 -6.00
CA LEU A 56 0.23 -11.42 -5.04
C LEU A 56 1.36 -10.62 -4.37
N LEU A 57 2.45 -11.30 -3.96
CA LEU A 57 3.57 -10.63 -3.31
C LEU A 57 4.33 -9.72 -4.30
N ASP A 58 4.55 -10.20 -5.52
CA ASP A 58 5.22 -9.42 -6.57
C ASP A 58 4.37 -8.22 -7.00
N THR A 59 3.04 -8.40 -7.05
CA THR A 59 2.10 -7.30 -7.30
C THR A 59 2.22 -6.24 -6.20
N ILE A 60 2.25 -6.62 -4.92
CA ILE A 60 2.47 -5.66 -3.83
C ILE A 60 3.81 -4.94 -4.00
N LYS A 61 4.90 -5.68 -4.28
CA LYS A 61 6.24 -5.14 -4.48
C LYS A 61 6.26 -4.10 -5.60
N ASP A 62 5.65 -4.41 -6.74
CA ASP A 62 5.60 -3.50 -7.89
C ASP A 62 4.77 -2.23 -7.59
N ILE A 63 3.60 -2.37 -6.97
CA ILE A 63 2.73 -1.22 -6.66
C ILE A 63 3.39 -0.28 -5.64
N VAL A 64 4.07 -0.83 -4.62
CA VAL A 64 4.74 0.01 -3.60
C VAL A 64 5.98 0.69 -4.19
N LYS A 65 6.76 0.00 -5.04
CA LYS A 65 8.00 0.56 -5.63
C LYS A 65 7.73 1.52 -6.79
N ASN A 66 6.67 1.29 -7.57
CA ASN A 66 6.35 2.05 -8.77
C ASN A 66 4.86 2.43 -8.81
N PRO A 67 4.32 3.15 -7.80
CA PRO A 67 2.92 3.55 -7.79
C PRO A 67 2.63 4.58 -8.88
N GLU A 68 1.39 4.61 -9.38
CA GLU A 68 0.90 5.74 -10.20
C GLU A 68 0.35 6.86 -9.33
N TYR A 69 -0.21 6.52 -8.17
CA TYR A 69 -0.72 7.47 -7.19
C TYR A 69 -0.30 7.08 -5.79
N VAL A 70 0.00 8.10 -4.98
CA VAL A 70 0.35 7.98 -3.56
C VAL A 70 -0.49 8.96 -2.77
N GLY A 71 -0.96 8.56 -1.59
CA GLY A 71 -1.64 9.48 -0.70
C GLY A 71 -1.86 8.91 0.69
N ARG A 72 -2.63 9.65 1.48
CA ARG A 72 -2.99 9.22 2.85
C ARG A 72 -4.14 8.22 2.85
N GLY A 73 -4.07 7.27 3.78
CA GLY A 73 -5.19 6.35 4.07
C GLY A 73 -6.35 7.02 4.81
N ASN A 74 -7.37 6.21 5.13
CA ASN A 74 -8.59 6.66 5.84
C ASN A 74 -8.37 6.78 7.35
N LYS A 75 -7.24 6.31 7.87
CA LYS A 75 -6.94 6.32 9.29
C LYS A 75 -6.48 7.69 9.73
N LYS A 76 -6.05 7.79 11.00
CA LYS A 76 -5.45 8.99 11.57
C LYS A 76 -4.39 9.55 10.61
N VAL A 77 -4.42 10.86 10.40
CA VAL A 77 -3.45 11.55 9.56
C VAL A 77 -2.04 11.23 10.06
N GLY A 78 -1.13 10.91 9.15
CA GLY A 78 0.25 10.54 9.48
C GLY A 78 0.49 9.05 9.75
N THR A 79 -0.55 8.20 9.76
CA THR A 79 -0.41 6.79 10.18
C THR A 79 -0.75 5.78 9.09
N SER A 80 -1.12 6.22 7.88
CA SER A 80 -1.50 5.31 6.80
C SER A 80 -1.19 5.89 5.42
N ILE A 81 -0.77 5.04 4.51
CA ILE A 81 -0.45 5.34 3.10
C ILE A 81 -1.31 4.47 2.19
N GLU A 82 -1.72 5.05 1.07
CA GLU A 82 -2.32 4.34 -0.06
C GLU A 82 -1.40 4.43 -1.28
N PHE A 83 -1.11 3.29 -1.90
CA PHE A 83 -0.44 3.18 -3.19
C PHE A 83 -1.44 2.65 -4.20
N ILE A 84 -1.53 3.28 -5.37
CA ILE A 84 -2.45 2.84 -6.42
C ILE A 84 -1.71 2.74 -7.73
N LYS A 85 -1.93 1.62 -8.43
CA LYS A 85 -1.41 1.37 -9.78
C LYS A 85 -2.38 0.49 -10.55
N LYS A 86 -2.48 0.72 -11.85
CA LYS A 86 -3.17 -0.17 -12.78
C LYS A 86 -2.28 -1.37 -13.11
N VAL A 87 -2.78 -2.55 -12.78
CA VAL A 87 -2.26 -3.85 -13.22
C VAL A 87 -3.25 -4.37 -14.28
N ASP A 88 -4.05 -5.38 -13.96
CA ASP A 88 -5.22 -5.76 -14.77
C ASP A 88 -6.44 -4.86 -14.48
N LYS A 89 -6.53 -4.41 -13.23
CA LYS A 89 -7.49 -3.44 -12.70
C LYS A 89 -6.71 -2.35 -11.97
N ASN A 90 -7.36 -1.25 -11.61
CA ASN A 90 -6.74 -0.33 -10.65
C ASN A 90 -6.72 -1.03 -9.28
N ILE A 91 -5.53 -1.22 -8.74
CA ILE A 91 -5.32 -1.88 -7.45
C ILE A 91 -4.83 -0.85 -6.45
N LEU A 92 -5.41 -0.90 -5.26
CA LEU A 92 -4.94 -0.16 -4.11
C LEU A 92 -4.21 -1.11 -3.16
N VAL A 93 -3.02 -0.69 -2.71
CA VAL A 93 -2.30 -1.28 -1.58
C VAL A 93 -2.34 -0.28 -0.43
N ALA A 94 -2.88 -0.72 0.71
CA ALA A 94 -2.93 0.07 1.94
C ALA A 94 -1.80 -0.36 2.87
N ALA A 95 -1.06 0.62 3.40
CA ALA A 95 -0.03 0.39 4.40
C ALA A 95 -0.28 1.26 5.64
N ASP A 96 -0.01 0.72 6.82
CA ASP A 96 -0.22 1.40 8.09
C ASP A 96 1.06 1.43 8.91
N LEU A 97 1.22 2.51 9.69
CA LEU A 97 2.33 2.65 10.64
C LEU A 97 1.92 2.00 11.95
N ASP A 98 2.67 0.98 12.38
CA ASP A 98 2.64 0.56 13.77
C ASP A 98 3.39 1.61 14.59
N ILE A 99 2.64 2.46 15.29
CA ILE A 99 3.22 3.54 16.10
C ILE A 99 4.03 2.99 17.26
N LYS A 100 3.62 1.83 17.81
CA LYS A 100 4.23 1.25 18.99
C LYS A 100 5.57 0.62 18.64
N GLU A 101 5.62 -0.11 17.53
CA GLU A 101 6.79 -0.87 17.10
C GLU A 101 7.64 -0.11 16.06
N GLY A 102 7.16 1.01 15.51
CA GLY A 102 7.93 1.94 14.70
C GLY A 102 8.19 1.50 13.25
N TYR A 103 7.31 0.69 12.66
CA TYR A 103 7.47 0.21 11.28
C TYR A 103 6.19 0.31 10.45
N LEU A 104 6.34 0.46 9.13
CA LEU A 104 5.22 0.50 8.19
C LEU A 104 4.95 -0.90 7.62
N TYR A 105 3.68 -1.33 7.60
CA TYR A 105 3.31 -2.64 7.10
C TYR A 105 2.13 -2.61 6.15
N ILE A 106 2.06 -3.59 5.24
CA ILE A 106 0.91 -3.78 4.36
C ILE A 106 -0.28 -4.26 5.17
N ALA A 107 -1.36 -3.46 5.13
CA ALA A 107 -2.62 -3.76 5.80
C ALA A 107 -3.57 -4.53 4.88
N SER A 108 -3.63 -4.20 3.58
CA SER A 108 -4.45 -4.92 2.59
C SER A 108 -4.10 -4.54 1.14
N LEU A 109 -4.63 -5.31 0.19
CA LEU A 109 -4.65 -5.05 -1.25
C LEU A 109 -6.03 -5.40 -1.80
N TYR A 110 -6.64 -4.50 -2.59
CA TYR A 110 -7.93 -4.73 -3.24
C TYR A 110 -8.14 -3.83 -4.46
N PRO A 111 -9.06 -4.18 -5.39
CA PRO A 111 -9.39 -3.31 -6.51
C PRO A 111 -10.07 -2.01 -6.06
N ILE A 112 -9.75 -0.91 -6.72
CA ILE A 112 -10.39 0.38 -6.50
C ILE A 112 -11.06 0.88 -7.79
N LYS A 113 -12.30 1.36 -7.69
CA LYS A 113 -13.03 1.91 -8.84
C LYS A 113 -12.38 3.22 -9.31
N ARG A 114 -12.34 3.45 -10.63
CA ARG A 114 -11.79 4.66 -11.23
C ARG A 114 -12.41 5.94 -10.64
N ALA A 115 -13.73 5.99 -10.48
CA ALA A 115 -14.43 7.12 -9.85
C ALA A 115 -13.94 7.42 -8.42
N LYS A 116 -13.52 6.40 -7.64
CA LYS A 116 -12.96 6.61 -6.30
C LYS A 116 -11.54 7.21 -6.38
N ILE A 117 -10.75 6.84 -7.38
CA ILE A 117 -9.44 7.46 -7.63
C ILE A 117 -9.63 8.94 -7.98
N GLU A 118 -10.55 9.25 -8.90
CA GLU A 118 -10.87 10.62 -9.32
C GLU A 118 -11.33 11.48 -8.15
N ASN A 119 -12.26 10.99 -7.32
CA ASN A 119 -12.68 11.72 -6.12
C ASN A 119 -11.54 11.98 -5.13
N ARG A 120 -10.59 11.04 -5.00
CA ARG A 120 -9.41 11.21 -4.12
C ARG A 120 -8.38 12.17 -4.70
N LEU A 121 -8.24 12.23 -6.02
CA LEU A 121 -7.44 13.24 -6.72
C LEU A 121 -8.05 14.63 -6.54
N ASN A 122 -9.37 14.76 -6.76
CA ASN A 122 -10.08 16.04 -6.65
C ASN A 122 -10.04 16.61 -5.22
N SER A 123 -10.07 15.74 -4.20
CA SER A 123 -9.91 16.14 -2.79
C SER A 123 -8.45 16.33 -2.36
N GLY A 124 -7.47 16.08 -3.24
CA GLY A 124 -6.03 16.15 -2.93
C GLY A 124 -5.53 15.06 -1.97
N ARG A 125 -6.37 14.06 -1.66
CA ARG A 125 -6.04 12.98 -0.73
C ARG A 125 -4.97 12.04 -1.29
N ILE A 126 -5.04 11.78 -2.59
CA ILE A 126 -3.97 11.12 -3.34
C ILE A 126 -3.44 12.10 -4.38
N LYS A 127 -2.18 11.91 -4.76
CA LYS A 127 -1.47 12.71 -5.76
C LYS A 127 -0.84 11.76 -6.77
N GLN A 128 -0.72 12.22 -8.01
CA GLN A 128 0.00 11.47 -9.02
C GLN A 128 1.48 11.38 -8.62
N TYR A 129 2.01 10.17 -8.63
CA TYR A 129 3.42 9.93 -8.40
C TYR A 129 4.15 9.97 -9.74
N LYS A 130 5.14 10.85 -9.83
CA LYS A 130 6.08 10.88 -10.96
C LYS A 130 7.44 10.52 -10.38
N LYS A 131 7.94 9.35 -10.74
CA LYS A 131 9.31 8.96 -10.42
C LYS A 131 10.23 9.97 -11.12
N LYS A 132 11.03 10.67 -10.33
CA LYS A 132 12.08 11.56 -10.87
C LYS A 132 13.21 10.72 -11.44
#